data_AF-A0A924QLB9-F1
#
_entry.id   AF-A0A924QLB9-F1
#
_cell.length_a   1.000
_cell.length_b   1.000
_cell.length_c   1.000
_cell.angle_alpha   90.00
_cell.angle_beta   90.00
_cell.angle_gamma   90.00
#
_symmetry.space_group_name_H-M   'P 1'
#
loop_
_entity.id
_entity.type
_entity.pdbx_description
1 polymer ?
#
loop_
_entity_poly.entity_id
_entity_poly.type
_entity_poly.pdbx_seq_one_letter_code
_entity_poly.pdbx_strand_id
1 'polypeptide(L)'
;MKKILFIGCLFCLVAFSSKAQRYAIIDTKYILNKLPDYTSADKKLQIIGEQWQKEIDIKQAELDKMYKNYDAEQFMLTEDLKKKRETELFNKEKEVRDLQKKR
;
A
#
# COMPACT_ATOMS: atom_id res chain seq x y z
N MET A 1 -4.12 -31.25 -63.95
CA MET A 1 -4.51 -32.13 -62.83
C MET A 1 -3.32 -32.55 -61.94
N LYS A 2 -2.20 -33.04 -62.48
CA LYS A 2 -1.02 -33.45 -61.68
C LYS A 2 -0.37 -32.32 -60.83
N LYS A 3 -0.32 -31.08 -61.36
CA LYS A 3 0.22 -29.90 -60.62
C LYS A 3 -0.67 -29.47 -59.44
N ILE A 4 -1.99 -29.62 -59.58
CA ILE A 4 -2.96 -29.28 -58.52
C ILE A 4 -2.86 -30.29 -57.39
N LEU A 5 -2.71 -31.58 -57.71
CA LEU A 5 -2.43 -32.63 -56.73
C LEU A 5 -1.10 -32.39 -55.99
N PHE A 6 -0.07 -31.92 -56.68
CA PHE A 6 1.22 -31.62 -56.07
C PHE A 6 1.15 -30.44 -55.09
N ILE A 7 0.43 -29.37 -55.47
CA ILE A 7 0.21 -28.21 -54.61
C ILE A 7 -0.64 -28.59 -53.39
N GLY A 8 -1.68 -29.42 -53.56
CA GLY A 8 -2.48 -29.94 -52.46
C GLY A 8 -1.68 -30.82 -51.49
N CYS A 9 -0.77 -31.64 -52.01
CA CYS A 9 0.13 -32.47 -51.22
C CYS A 9 1.12 -31.63 -50.39
N LEU A 10 1.67 -30.58 -51.00
CA LEU A 10 2.57 -29.65 -50.31
C LEU A 10 1.85 -28.90 -49.17
N PHE A 11 0.60 -28.49 -49.39
CA PHE A 11 -0.21 -27.82 -48.37
C PHE A 11 -0.54 -28.75 -47.18
N CYS A 12 -0.79 -30.04 -47.44
CA CYS A 12 -1.03 -31.03 -46.38
C CYS A 12 0.22 -31.27 -45.52
N LEU A 13 1.41 -31.30 -46.13
CA LEU A 13 2.67 -31.48 -45.39
C LEU A 13 2.95 -30.30 -44.45
N VAL A 14 2.66 -29.08 -44.87
CA VAL A 14 2.82 -27.89 -44.02
C VAL A 14 1.82 -27.90 -42.85
N ALA A 15 0.57 -28.30 -43.09
CA ALA A 15 -0.45 -28.41 -42.04
C ALA A 15 -0.08 -29.42 -40.94
N PHE A 16 0.56 -30.55 -41.28
CA PHE A 16 0.99 -31.56 -40.31
C PHE A 16 2.23 -31.14 -39.48
N SER A 17 2.96 -30.11 -39.90
CA SER A 17 4.16 -29.62 -39.19
C SER A 17 3.86 -28.60 -38.09
N SER A 18 2.60 -28.16 -37.99
CA SER A 18 2.14 -27.22 -36.97
C SER A 18 2.20 -27.81 -35.56
N LYS A 19 3.21 -27.42 -34.78
CA LYS A 19 3.29 -27.69 -33.33
C LYS A 19 2.63 -26.53 -32.58
N ALA A 20 1.53 -26.80 -31.85
CA ALA A 20 0.90 -25.79 -31.01
C ALA A 20 1.86 -25.30 -29.91
N GLN A 21 1.91 -23.98 -29.69
CA GLN A 21 2.66 -23.39 -28.59
C GLN A 21 2.06 -23.84 -27.26
N ARG A 22 2.88 -24.44 -26.40
CA ARG A 22 2.48 -24.82 -25.04
C ARG A 22 2.52 -23.57 -24.17
N TYR A 23 1.37 -23.13 -23.68
CA TYR A 23 1.28 -22.10 -22.65
C TYR A 23 0.79 -22.74 -21.35
N ALA A 24 1.32 -22.27 -20.24
CA ALA A 24 0.87 -22.63 -18.90
C ALA A 24 0.42 -21.36 -18.19
N ILE A 25 -0.73 -21.41 -17.55
CA ILE A 25 -1.23 -20.33 -16.70
C ILE A 25 -0.83 -20.71 -15.28
N ILE A 26 0.06 -19.93 -14.67
CA ILE A 26 0.50 -20.12 -13.29
C ILE A 26 -0.25 -19.12 -12.42
N ASP A 27 -1.01 -19.63 -11.45
CA ASP A 27 -1.58 -18.80 -10.39
C ASP A 27 -0.52 -18.57 -9.31
N THR A 28 0.22 -17.48 -9.46
CA THR A 28 1.25 -17.07 -8.51
C THR A 28 0.66 -16.79 -7.12
N LYS A 29 -0.60 -16.35 -7.03
CA LYS A 29 -1.26 -16.05 -5.75
C LYS A 29 -1.52 -17.33 -4.96
N TYR A 30 -1.95 -18.40 -5.64
CA TYR A 30 -2.14 -19.71 -5.01
C TYR A 30 -0.82 -20.31 -4.49
N ILE A 31 0.28 -20.17 -5.24
CA ILE A 31 1.59 -20.67 -4.83
C ILE A 31 2.13 -19.89 -3.63
N LEU A 32 2.09 -18.55 -3.70
CA LEU A 32 2.58 -17.69 -2.63
C LEU A 32 1.80 -17.89 -1.32
N ASN A 33 0.47 -18.06 -1.39
CA ASN A 33 -0.35 -18.29 -0.21
C ASN A 33 -0.06 -19.62 0.50
N LYS A 34 0.56 -20.60 -0.17
CA LYS A 34 0.97 -21.88 0.43
C LYS A 34 2.39 -21.86 0.99
N LEU A 35 3.17 -20.79 0.74
CA LEU A 35 4.50 -20.63 1.30
C LEU A 35 4.39 -20.02 2.71
N PRO A 36 4.80 -20.75 3.76
CA PRO A 36 4.72 -20.24 5.14
C PRO A 36 5.54 -18.96 5.33
N ASP A 37 6.64 -18.82 4.59
CA ASP A 37 7.48 -17.62 4.61
C ASP A 37 6.73 -16.38 4.11
N TYR A 38 5.89 -16.51 3.09
CA TYR A 38 5.09 -15.40 2.57
C TYR A 38 4.03 -14.96 3.58
N THR A 39 3.30 -15.93 4.17
CA THR A 39 2.34 -15.62 5.24
C THR A 39 3.02 -14.98 6.46
N SER A 40 4.23 -15.40 6.80
CA SER A 40 4.99 -14.80 7.91
C SER A 40 5.42 -13.36 7.61
N ALA A 41 5.83 -13.07 6.37
CA ALA A 41 6.19 -11.72 5.93
C ALA A 41 4.97 -10.80 5.90
N ASP A 42 3.84 -11.30 5.40
CA ASP A 42 2.58 -10.55 5.38
C ASP A 42 2.11 -10.17 6.80
N LYS A 43 2.17 -11.13 7.74
CA LYS A 43 1.89 -10.85 9.16
C LYS A 43 2.83 -9.80 9.75
N LYS A 44 4.13 -9.83 9.42
CA LYS A 44 5.08 -8.80 9.87
C LYS A 44 4.71 -7.42 9.33
N LEU A 45 4.31 -7.33 8.06
CA LEU A 45 3.85 -6.07 7.46
C LEU A 45 2.59 -5.56 8.14
N GLN A 46 1.62 -6.44 8.43
CA GLN A 46 0.42 -6.08 9.18
C GLN A 46 0.75 -5.54 10.58
N ILE A 47 1.63 -6.21 11.33
CA ILE A 47 2.06 -5.75 12.66
C ILE A 47 2.72 -4.36 12.59
N ILE A 48 3.58 -4.13 11.60
CA ILE A 48 4.23 -2.83 11.40
C ILE A 48 3.18 -1.75 11.07
N GLY A 49 2.23 -2.05 10.19
CA GLY A 49 1.14 -1.15 9.84
C GLY A 49 0.26 -0.81 11.05
N GLU A 50 -0.12 -1.81 11.84
CA GLU A 50 -0.87 -1.60 13.09
C GLU A 50 -0.09 -0.75 14.10
N GLN A 51 1.22 -0.93 14.20
CA GLN A 51 2.05 -0.13 15.08
C GLN A 51 2.08 1.33 14.64
N TRP A 52 2.28 1.60 13.34
CA TRP A 52 2.26 2.97 12.81
C TRP A 52 0.89 3.62 12.99
N GLN A 53 -0.19 2.87 12.77
CA GLN A 53 -1.54 3.38 13.00
C GLN A 53 -1.72 3.78 14.47
N LYS A 54 -1.34 2.91 15.41
CA LYS A 54 -1.41 3.23 16.85
C LYS A 54 -0.56 4.45 17.22
N GLU A 55 0.64 4.57 16.68
CA GLU A 55 1.52 5.73 16.92
C GLU A 55 0.87 7.03 16.43
N ILE A 56 0.24 7.01 15.25
CA ILE A 56 -0.49 8.16 14.70
C ILE A 56 -1.71 8.50 15.57
N ASP A 57 -2.50 7.49 15.95
CA ASP A 57 -3.71 7.68 16.75
C ASP A 57 -3.39 8.28 18.12
N ILE A 58 -2.32 7.82 18.78
CA ILE A 58 -1.87 8.37 20.07
C ILE A 58 -1.48 9.85 19.92
N LYS A 59 -0.71 10.20 18.88
CA LYS A 59 -0.28 11.58 18.65
C LYS A 59 -1.44 12.50 18.28
N GLN A 60 -2.42 11.99 17.53
CA GLN A 60 -3.64 12.73 17.23
C GLN A 60 -4.46 12.97 18.50
N ALA A 61 -4.62 11.96 19.37
CA ALA A 61 -5.32 12.12 20.63
C ALA A 61 -4.62 13.12 21.58
N GLU A 62 -3.28 13.15 21.60
CA GLU A 62 -2.52 14.17 22.33
C GLU A 62 -2.80 15.58 21.78
N LEU A 63 -2.81 15.74 20.46
CA LEU A 63 -3.10 17.02 19.80
C LEU A 63 -4.52 17.50 20.16
N ASP A 64 -5.51 16.62 20.07
CA ASP A 64 -6.90 16.94 20.41
C ASP A 64 -7.05 17.35 21.88
N LYS A 65 -6.29 16.71 22.78
CA LYS A 65 -6.24 17.09 24.19
C LYS A 65 -5.61 18.46 24.38
N MET A 66 -4.53 18.78 23.65
CA MET A 66 -3.90 20.10 23.68
C MET A 66 -4.86 21.19 23.19
N TYR A 67 -5.62 20.94 22.12
CA TYR A 67 -6.65 21.88 21.65
C TYR A 67 -7.72 22.12 22.71
N LYS A 68 -8.26 21.06 23.33
CA LYS A 68 -9.25 21.19 24.41
C LYS A 68 -8.73 21.98 25.60
N ASN A 69 -7.47 21.76 25.99
CA ASN A 69 -6.83 22.51 27.06
C ASN A 69 -6.63 23.99 26.68
N TYR A 70 -6.23 24.26 25.43
CA TYR A 70 -6.12 25.62 24.92
C TYR A 70 -7.48 26.32 24.93
N ASP A 71 -8.54 25.66 24.49
CA ASP A 71 -9.88 26.22 24.46
C ASP A 71 -10.41 26.58 25.85
N ALA A 72 -10.06 25.79 26.88
CA ALA A 72 -10.42 26.05 28.27
C ALA A 72 -9.58 27.18 28.90
N GLU A 73 -8.28 27.24 28.59
CA GLU A 73 -7.33 28.17 29.21
C GLU A 73 -7.23 29.51 28.46
N GLN A 74 -7.65 29.60 27.19
CA GLN A 74 -7.47 30.79 26.34
C GLN A 74 -8.05 32.07 26.95
N PHE A 75 -9.13 31.99 27.74
CA PHE A 75 -9.72 33.17 28.36
C PHE A 75 -8.89 33.70 29.55
N MET A 76 -8.02 32.86 30.12
CA MET A 76 -7.15 33.19 31.26
C MET A 76 -5.72 33.54 30.83
N LEU A 77 -5.33 33.28 29.58
CA LEU A 77 -3.99 33.49 29.07
C LEU A 77 -3.80 34.92 28.54
N THR A 78 -2.65 35.53 28.85
CA THR A 78 -2.17 36.76 28.21
C THR A 78 -1.82 36.52 26.74
N GLU A 79 -1.82 37.57 25.92
CA GLU A 79 -1.56 37.47 24.47
C GLU A 79 -0.24 36.76 24.13
N ASP A 80 0.82 37.02 24.90
CA ASP A 80 2.12 36.36 24.72
C ASP A 80 2.07 34.84 24.97
N LEU A 81 1.29 34.41 25.97
CA LEU A 81 1.14 32.99 26.29
C LEU A 81 0.25 32.29 25.27
N LYS A 82 -0.79 32.96 24.76
CA LYS A 82 -1.62 32.46 23.66
C LYS A 82 -0.76 32.17 22.43
N LYS A 83 0.03 33.15 22.00
CA LYS A 83 0.89 33.03 20.83
C LYS A 83 1.91 31.89 20.95
N LYS A 84 2.47 31.69 22.15
CA LYS A 84 3.33 30.53 22.43
C LYS A 84 2.59 29.20 22.31
N ARG A 85 1.40 29.07 22.91
CA ARG A 85 0.57 27.85 22.85
C ARG A 85 0.10 27.54 21.42
N GLU A 86 -0.30 28.55 20.66
CA GLU A 86 -0.67 28.40 19.25
C GLU A 86 0.50 27.93 18.39
N THR A 87 1.70 28.45 18.64
CA THR A 87 2.92 28.01 17.94
C THR A 87 3.25 26.55 18.29
N GLU A 88 3.10 26.17 19.56
CA GLU A 88 3.31 24.79 20.02
C GLU A 88 2.29 23.82 19.39
N LEU A 89 1.00 24.18 19.38
CA LEU A 89 -0.06 23.44 18.70
C LEU A 89 0.22 23.27 17.20
N PHE A 90 0.60 24.35 16.52
CA PHE A 90 0.95 24.31 15.10
C PHE A 90 2.14 23.40 14.80
N ASN A 91 3.19 23.45 15.62
CA ASN A 91 4.34 22.56 15.47
C ASN A 91 3.94 21.10 15.70
N LYS A 92 3.13 20.82 16.72
CA LYS A 92 2.65 19.47 17.04
C LYS A 92 1.73 18.92 15.93
N GLU A 93 0.86 19.75 15.36
CA GLU A 93 0.01 19.40 14.22
C GLU A 93 0.87 19.07 12.99
N LYS A 94 1.90 19.89 12.73
CA LYS A 94 2.84 19.65 11.65
C LYS A 94 3.60 18.33 11.84
N GLU A 95 4.06 18.03 13.05
CA GLU A 95 4.73 16.76 13.37
C GLU A 95 3.81 15.56 13.11
N VAL A 96 2.54 15.62 13.51
CA VAL A 96 1.56 14.56 13.24
C VAL A 96 1.35 14.38 11.74
N ARG A 97 1.17 15.49 11.00
CA ARG A 97 0.98 15.47 9.54
C ARG A 97 2.20 14.92 8.80
N ASP A 98 3.40 15.27 9.24
CA ASP A 98 4.64 14.79 8.63
C ASP A 98 4.87 13.30 8.96
N LEU A 99 4.49 12.85 10.16
CA LEU A 99 4.50 11.42 10.52
C LEU A 99 3.53 10.61 9.67
N GLN A 100 2.31 11.12 9.45
CA GLN A 100 1.31 10.49 8.58
C GLN A 100 1.78 10.40 7.12
N LYS A 101 2.56 11.38 6.63
CA LYS A 101 3.12 11.32 5.26
C LYS A 101 4.30 10.37 5.13
N LYS A 102 5.01 10.11 6.23
CA LYS A 102 6.24 9.29 6.24
C LYS A 102 5.96 7.80 6.39
N ARG A 103 4.77 7.44 6.87
CA ARG A 103 4.30 6.05 7.05
C ARG A 103 3.28 5.71 5.97
#